data_AF-A0A075I4T5-F1
#
_entry.id   AF-A0A075I4T5-F1
#
_cell.length_a   1.000
_cell.length_b   1.000
_cell.length_c   1.000
_cell.angle_alpha   90.00
_cell.angle_beta   90.00
_cell.angle_gamma   90.00
#
_symmetry.space_group_name_H-M   'P 1'
#
loop_
_entity.id
_entity.type
_entity.pdbx_description
1 polymer ?
#
loop_
_entity_poly.entity_id
_entity_poly.type
_entity_poly.pdbx_seq_one_letter_code
_entity_poly.pdbx_strand_id
1 'polypeptide(L)'
;MAGTSIWSLLGCIDTDGDGWADTEDEYPLDVSQWRDTDEDGYGDNADGTDGDLCPLQEGYSTIDRLGCPDADEDGYSDPADAWTVDDGADAFPSDDSQWRDSDLDGFGDNPTPANMADVCPMTHGTSTEDRLGCPDADDDGWSDDGDAFVFDITQWADGDSDGYGDNPAPATAPDGCPDVWGNSTLDSLGCLDSDGDGWSEASDSYPNDKLLWSDDDGDGYADQSGTDLSDDCPGVAGASTEDRLGCIDTDGDGWSDEADYYPADAERHVKSNLPMIVLIAAIVAGTATLLILRRRSRRTASHALGRPSIAPPPEPAPVQQAPPRPAGGLPPGWTEEQWEYYGQEWLDDDE
;
A
#
# COMPACT_ATOMS: atom_id res chain seq x y z
N MET A 1 22.09 22.82 88.25
CA MET A 1 21.19 21.66 88.35
C MET A 1 22.04 20.44 88.04
N ALA A 2 21.85 19.31 88.70
CA ALA A 2 22.48 18.08 88.21
C ALA A 2 21.73 17.68 86.93
N GLY A 3 22.44 17.34 85.86
CA GLY A 3 21.78 16.91 84.64
C GLY A 3 21.46 15.42 84.66
N THR A 4 20.73 14.93 83.65
CA THR A 4 20.08 13.61 83.65
C THR A 4 20.77 12.57 82.78
N SER A 5 21.81 12.93 82.03
CA SER A 5 22.52 12.01 81.14
C SER A 5 23.06 10.78 81.89
N ILE A 6 22.91 9.60 81.26
CA ILE A 6 23.25 8.29 81.85
C ILE A 6 24.26 7.47 81.02
N TRP A 7 24.58 7.88 79.79
CA TRP A 7 25.52 7.18 78.92
C TRP A 7 26.97 7.70 79.09
N SER A 8 27.56 8.26 78.03
CA SER A 8 29.00 8.59 77.95
C SER A 8 29.46 9.67 78.94
N LEU A 9 28.65 10.69 79.20
CA LEU A 9 28.93 11.77 80.15
C LEU A 9 27.90 11.83 81.29
N LEU A 10 28.07 11.00 82.32
CA LEU A 10 27.11 10.86 83.43
C LEU A 10 26.86 12.18 84.22
N GLY A 11 25.60 12.60 84.33
CA GLY A 11 25.14 13.73 85.16
C GLY A 11 25.32 15.13 84.56
N CYS A 12 25.66 15.20 83.27
CA CYS A 12 25.69 16.42 82.45
C CYS A 12 24.28 16.82 82.00
N ILE A 13 24.14 18.06 81.51
CA ILE A 13 22.86 18.58 80.98
C ILE A 13 22.44 17.67 79.81
N ASP A 14 21.17 17.31 79.83
CA ASP A 14 20.47 16.37 78.95
C ASP A 14 19.04 16.94 78.87
N THR A 15 18.75 17.63 77.77
CA THR A 15 17.60 18.52 77.66
C THR A 15 16.31 17.77 77.31
N ASP A 16 16.39 16.71 76.53
CA ASP A 16 15.23 15.90 76.10
C ASP A 16 15.07 14.59 76.90
N GLY A 17 16.08 14.15 77.65
CA GLY A 17 16.00 13.06 78.60
C GLY A 17 16.23 11.68 77.99
N ASP A 18 16.91 11.58 76.85
CA ASP A 18 17.22 10.30 76.18
C ASP A 18 18.43 9.57 76.80
N GLY A 19 19.17 10.29 77.65
CA GLY A 19 20.32 9.80 78.40
C GLY A 19 21.68 10.16 77.80
N TRP A 20 21.74 10.76 76.62
CA TRP A 20 22.93 11.42 76.08
C TRP A 20 23.04 12.83 76.67
N ALA A 21 24.23 13.41 76.66
CA ALA A 21 24.43 14.76 77.20
C ALA A 21 24.41 15.75 76.05
N ASP A 22 23.80 16.93 76.21
CA ASP A 22 23.66 17.98 75.16
C ASP A 22 24.97 18.33 74.42
N THR A 23 26.13 18.06 75.03
CA THR A 23 27.45 18.33 74.42
C THR A 23 27.98 17.23 73.50
N GLU A 24 27.38 16.04 73.54
CA GLU A 24 27.70 14.86 72.73
C GLU A 24 26.47 14.32 71.98
N ASP A 25 25.35 15.01 72.11
CA ASP A 25 24.08 14.72 71.47
C ASP A 25 23.91 15.69 70.31
N GLU A 26 23.77 15.13 69.11
CA GLU A 26 23.59 15.89 67.88
C GLU A 26 22.17 16.45 67.73
N TYR A 27 21.21 15.88 68.47
CA TYR A 27 19.82 16.27 68.49
C TYR A 27 19.31 16.58 69.92
N PRO A 28 19.87 17.58 70.66
CA PRO A 28 19.57 17.80 72.09
C PRO A 28 18.12 18.14 72.49
N LEU A 29 17.22 18.20 71.52
CA LEU A 29 15.80 18.50 71.71
C LEU A 29 14.89 17.36 71.22
N ASP A 30 15.45 16.29 70.67
CA ASP A 30 14.72 15.14 70.15
C ASP A 30 15.14 13.87 70.89
N VAL A 31 14.29 13.47 71.85
CA VAL A 31 14.51 12.28 72.69
C VAL A 31 14.66 10.95 71.92
N SER A 32 14.39 10.95 70.62
CA SER A 32 14.47 9.75 69.77
C SER A 32 15.74 9.69 68.90
N GLN A 33 16.54 10.76 68.84
CA GLN A 33 17.77 10.84 68.07
C GLN A 33 18.92 11.35 68.93
N TRP A 34 20.15 10.91 68.67
CA TRP A 34 21.32 11.35 69.44
C TRP A 34 22.62 11.46 68.64
N ARG A 35 22.63 10.97 67.39
CA ARG A 35 23.82 10.88 66.54
C ARG A 35 23.40 10.92 65.07
N ASP A 36 24.21 11.56 64.26
CA ASP A 36 24.19 11.53 62.80
C ASP A 36 25.64 11.24 62.34
N THR A 37 25.84 10.18 61.55
CA THR A 37 27.17 9.65 61.27
C THR A 37 27.81 10.22 60.02
N ASP A 38 27.00 10.55 59.03
CA ASP A 38 27.37 11.10 57.73
C ASP A 38 27.09 12.60 57.62
N GLU A 39 26.54 13.21 58.66
CA GLU A 39 26.32 14.65 58.82
C GLU A 39 25.31 15.22 57.79
N ASP A 40 24.33 14.41 57.38
CA ASP A 40 23.31 14.79 56.39
C ASP A 40 22.05 15.45 56.98
N GLY A 41 21.94 15.42 58.32
CA GLY A 41 20.84 16.01 59.07
C GLY A 41 19.69 15.05 59.40
N TYR A 42 19.81 13.77 59.07
CA TYR A 42 18.93 12.69 59.53
C TYR A 42 19.61 11.89 60.64
N GLY A 43 18.85 11.48 61.66
CA GLY A 43 19.43 10.81 62.83
C GLY A 43 19.59 9.30 62.62
N ASP A 44 20.73 8.73 63.03
CA ASP A 44 21.09 7.31 62.90
C ASP A 44 20.01 6.31 63.39
N ASN A 45 19.14 6.72 64.32
CA ASN A 45 18.10 5.85 64.85
C ASN A 45 16.92 5.82 63.88
N ALA A 46 16.86 4.80 63.03
CA ALA A 46 15.78 4.59 62.05
C ALA A 46 14.36 4.58 62.64
N ASP A 47 14.20 4.23 63.93
CA ASP A 47 12.89 4.24 64.62
C ASP A 47 12.55 5.62 65.26
N GLY A 48 13.47 6.59 65.18
CA GLY A 48 13.31 7.95 65.70
C GLY A 48 12.62 8.90 64.72
N THR A 49 12.46 10.16 65.13
CA THR A 49 11.98 11.22 64.23
C THR A 49 12.95 11.36 63.07
N ASP A 50 12.44 11.38 61.84
CA ASP A 50 13.22 11.53 60.60
C ASP A 50 14.50 10.68 60.62
N GLY A 51 14.35 9.41 61.01
CA GLY A 51 15.47 8.49 61.14
C GLY A 51 16.07 8.11 59.80
N ASP A 52 17.39 8.14 59.72
CA ASP A 52 18.14 7.83 58.51
C ASP A 52 18.11 6.33 58.18
N LEU A 53 17.79 6.02 56.93
CA LEU A 53 17.80 4.68 56.37
C LEU A 53 19.11 4.34 55.64
N CYS A 54 20.04 5.29 55.57
CA CYS A 54 21.39 5.20 55.03
C CYS A 54 22.49 5.81 55.94
N PRO A 55 22.58 5.42 57.23
CA PRO A 55 23.39 6.09 58.29
C PRO A 55 24.91 6.01 58.16
N LEU A 56 25.44 5.69 56.98
CA LEU A 56 26.87 5.66 56.66
C LEU A 56 27.16 6.35 55.32
N GLN A 57 26.14 6.87 54.65
CA GLN A 57 26.22 7.47 53.33
C GLN A 57 25.27 8.68 53.25
N GLU A 58 25.88 9.86 53.25
CA GLU A 58 25.20 11.15 53.07
C GLU A 58 24.16 11.09 51.95
N GLY A 59 22.94 11.50 52.30
CA GLY A 59 21.80 11.52 51.40
C GLY A 59 20.74 12.53 51.82
N TYR A 60 19.82 12.86 50.91
CA TYR A 60 18.85 13.92 51.13
C TYR A 60 17.43 13.56 50.68
N SER A 61 17.16 12.30 50.34
CA SER A 61 15.80 11.82 50.02
C SER A 61 14.82 12.14 51.16
N THR A 62 13.59 12.49 50.78
CA THR A 62 12.55 13.00 51.70
C THR A 62 11.23 12.23 51.65
N ILE A 63 11.04 11.32 50.69
CA ILE A 63 9.75 10.69 50.41
C ILE A 63 9.75 9.20 50.78
N ASP A 64 10.75 8.44 50.36
CA ASP A 64 10.84 6.99 50.57
C ASP A 64 11.80 6.64 51.72
N ARG A 65 13.08 6.39 51.42
CA ARG A 65 14.11 6.05 52.39
C ARG A 65 14.79 7.33 52.84
N LEU A 66 14.31 7.98 53.89
CA LEU A 66 14.89 9.23 54.40
C LEU A 66 16.41 9.12 54.64
N GLY A 67 17.16 10.18 54.31
CA GLY A 67 18.62 10.26 54.48
C GLY A 67 19.44 9.41 53.50
N CYS A 68 18.80 8.84 52.47
CA CYS A 68 19.50 8.09 51.45
C CYS A 68 19.90 8.96 50.24
N PRO A 69 20.91 8.53 49.45
CA PRO A 69 21.29 9.22 48.23
C PRO A 69 20.09 9.43 47.31
N ASP A 70 19.98 10.64 46.77
CA ASP A 70 18.94 11.13 45.87
C ASP A 70 19.68 12.09 44.92
N ALA A 71 19.95 11.63 43.71
CA ALA A 71 20.90 12.29 42.82
C ALA A 71 20.32 13.50 42.08
N ASP A 72 19.00 13.57 41.90
CA ASP A 72 18.31 14.67 41.22
C ASP A 72 17.43 15.55 42.13
N GLU A 73 17.37 15.22 43.42
CA GLU A 73 16.74 15.98 44.49
C GLU A 73 15.20 16.05 44.35
N ASP A 74 14.56 15.02 43.79
CA ASP A 74 13.11 14.92 43.69
C ASP A 74 12.42 14.37 44.95
N GLY A 75 13.23 13.84 45.88
CA GLY A 75 12.84 13.29 47.16
C GLY A 75 12.81 11.77 47.23
N TYR A 76 12.91 11.04 46.12
CA TYR A 76 12.99 9.59 46.07
C TYR A 76 14.46 9.14 46.05
N SER A 77 14.77 8.08 46.79
CA SER A 77 16.15 7.60 46.90
C SER A 77 16.60 6.78 45.69
N ASP A 78 17.85 6.96 45.29
CA ASP A 78 18.52 6.19 44.25
C ASP A 78 18.43 4.67 44.54
N PRO A 79 18.38 3.84 43.47
CA PRO A 79 18.50 2.40 43.60
C PRO A 79 19.80 1.97 44.29
N ALA A 80 19.69 1.05 45.25
CA ALA A 80 20.79 0.47 45.98
C ALA A 80 20.75 -1.07 45.95
N ASP A 81 21.84 -1.72 46.37
CA ASP A 81 21.99 -3.19 46.33
C ASP A 81 20.82 -3.99 46.94
N ALA A 82 20.07 -3.39 47.88
CA ALA A 82 18.95 -4.01 48.59
C ALA A 82 17.61 -3.25 48.46
N TRP A 83 17.55 -2.22 47.60
CA TRP A 83 16.35 -1.40 47.35
C TRP A 83 16.36 -1.02 45.88
N THR A 84 15.67 -1.80 45.06
CA THR A 84 15.61 -1.56 43.61
C THR A 84 14.38 -0.73 43.25
N VAL A 85 14.24 -0.39 41.97
CA VAL A 85 13.04 0.27 41.43
C VAL A 85 11.77 -0.51 41.77
N ASP A 86 11.81 -1.84 41.72
CA ASP A 86 10.70 -2.72 42.12
C ASP A 86 10.30 -2.56 43.61
N ASP A 87 11.25 -2.19 44.47
CA ASP A 87 11.01 -1.93 45.89
C ASP A 87 10.51 -0.50 46.14
N GLY A 88 10.56 0.38 45.14
CA GLY A 88 10.14 1.77 45.20
C GLY A 88 11.28 2.79 45.20
N ALA A 89 12.50 2.38 44.84
CA ALA A 89 13.58 3.32 44.52
C ALA A 89 13.22 4.18 43.31
N ASP A 90 13.87 5.33 43.21
CA ASP A 90 13.76 6.18 42.04
C ASP A 90 14.15 5.43 40.75
N ALA A 91 13.21 5.38 39.80
CA ALA A 91 13.40 4.80 38.49
C ALA A 91 14.29 5.65 37.56
N PHE A 92 14.37 6.96 37.77
CA PHE A 92 15.13 7.89 36.95
C PHE A 92 16.04 8.84 37.77
N PRO A 93 17.16 8.33 38.35
CA PRO A 93 18.08 9.08 39.24
C PRO A 93 18.85 10.28 38.66
N SER A 94 18.39 10.86 37.57
CA SER A 94 19.00 12.01 36.90
C SER A 94 17.95 12.98 36.38
N ASP A 95 16.70 12.80 36.78
CA ASP A 95 15.51 13.39 36.22
C ASP A 95 14.49 13.72 37.30
N ASP A 96 14.64 14.92 37.87
CA ASP A 96 13.86 15.40 39.01
C ASP A 96 12.33 15.45 38.83
N SER A 97 11.84 15.15 37.62
CA SER A 97 10.43 15.15 37.29
C SER A 97 9.83 13.74 37.15
N GLN A 98 10.65 12.69 37.22
CA GLN A 98 10.24 11.30 37.06
C GLN A 98 10.88 10.41 38.12
N TRP A 99 10.08 9.65 38.88
CA TRP A 99 10.59 8.72 39.90
C TRP A 99 10.05 7.29 39.79
N ARG A 100 9.12 7.06 38.87
CA ARG A 100 8.36 5.81 38.79
C ARG A 100 8.22 5.38 37.34
N ASP A 101 8.47 4.10 37.11
CA ASP A 101 8.26 3.40 35.84
C ASP A 101 7.53 2.09 36.17
N SER A 102 6.21 2.06 35.96
CA SER A 102 5.36 0.97 36.44
C SER A 102 5.39 -0.28 35.54
N ASP A 103 5.79 -0.15 34.28
CA ASP A 103 5.85 -1.25 33.32
C ASP A 103 7.26 -1.54 32.76
N LEU A 104 8.26 -0.77 33.22
CA LEU A 104 9.69 -0.94 32.97
C LEU A 104 10.06 -0.71 31.51
N ASP A 105 9.40 0.24 30.85
CA ASP A 105 9.66 0.61 29.45
C ASP A 105 10.65 1.78 29.28
N GLY A 106 11.02 2.44 30.38
CA GLY A 106 11.95 3.56 30.38
C GLY A 106 11.30 4.92 30.13
N PHE A 107 9.97 5.01 30.11
CA PHE A 107 9.21 6.25 30.18
C PHE A 107 8.59 6.39 31.56
N GLY A 108 8.58 7.61 32.10
CA GLY A 108 8.20 7.81 33.49
C GLY A 108 6.71 8.06 33.66
N ASP A 109 6.10 7.46 34.68
CA ASP A 109 4.66 7.52 34.97
C ASP A 109 4.14 8.95 35.24
N ASN A 110 5.02 9.88 35.65
CA ASN A 110 4.56 11.21 35.99
C ASN A 110 4.11 11.94 34.71
N PRO A 111 2.89 12.52 34.71
CA PRO A 111 2.38 13.17 33.51
C PRO A 111 3.09 14.49 33.25
N THR A 112 2.98 14.97 31.99
CA THR A 112 3.43 16.32 31.61
C THR A 112 2.96 17.39 32.62
N PRO A 113 3.83 18.34 33.03
CA PRO A 113 5.05 18.78 32.35
C PRO A 113 6.33 18.00 32.67
N ALA A 114 6.26 16.87 33.39
CA ALA A 114 7.40 15.98 33.49
C ALA A 114 7.90 15.57 32.09
N ASN A 115 9.21 15.44 31.96
CA ASN A 115 9.84 14.98 30.72
C ASN A 115 9.58 13.48 30.51
N MET A 116 9.66 13.04 29.25
CA MET A 116 9.49 11.63 28.87
C MET A 116 8.31 10.92 29.55
N ALA A 117 7.22 11.67 29.76
CA ALA A 117 6.04 11.19 30.47
C ALA A 117 5.35 10.10 29.66
N ASP A 118 5.20 8.93 30.28
CA ASP A 118 4.52 7.80 29.68
C ASP A 118 3.01 8.08 29.57
N VAL A 119 2.49 7.92 28.35
CA VAL A 119 1.06 8.03 28.03
C VAL A 119 0.31 6.73 28.34
N CYS A 120 1.03 5.61 28.41
CA CYS A 120 0.55 4.27 28.71
C CYS A 120 1.21 3.61 29.96
N PRO A 121 1.18 4.23 31.18
CA PRO A 121 1.96 3.84 32.39
C PRO A 121 1.87 2.40 32.93
N MET A 122 1.06 1.53 32.32
CA MET A 122 0.84 0.17 32.78
C MET A 122 0.99 -0.84 31.64
N THR A 123 1.46 -0.40 30.48
CA THR A 123 1.57 -1.19 29.26
C THR A 123 2.84 -0.80 28.52
N HIS A 124 3.87 -1.61 28.74
CA HIS A 124 5.18 -1.44 28.13
C HIS A 124 5.09 -1.13 26.64
N GLY A 125 5.71 -0.02 26.24
CA GLY A 125 5.76 0.43 24.86
C GLY A 125 7.10 1.00 24.45
N THR A 126 7.23 1.26 23.16
CA THR A 126 8.47 1.76 22.54
C THR A 126 8.25 3.02 21.70
N SER A 127 7.00 3.50 21.61
CA SER A 127 6.67 4.72 20.86
C SER A 127 7.42 5.94 21.41
N THR A 128 7.90 6.79 20.49
CA THR A 128 8.72 7.97 20.77
C THR A 128 8.28 9.25 20.06
N GLU A 129 7.45 9.17 19.02
CA GLU A 129 7.08 10.33 18.20
C GLU A 129 5.79 11.02 18.65
N ASP A 130 4.79 10.25 19.12
CA ASP A 130 3.49 10.79 19.52
C ASP A 130 3.12 10.46 20.97
N ARG A 131 2.81 9.20 21.26
CA ARG A 131 2.33 8.73 22.57
C ARG A 131 3.44 7.94 23.23
N LEU A 132 4.39 8.68 23.80
CA LEU A 132 5.56 8.14 24.51
C LEU A 132 5.18 6.98 25.45
N GLY A 133 5.93 5.87 25.39
CA GLY A 133 5.73 4.68 26.22
C GLY A 133 4.50 3.82 25.85
N CYS A 134 3.76 4.18 24.79
CA CYS A 134 2.71 3.29 24.27
C CYS A 134 3.26 2.23 23.31
N PRO A 135 2.53 1.10 23.13
CA PRO A 135 2.89 0.07 22.16
C PRO A 135 3.14 0.63 20.77
N ASP A 136 4.18 0.13 20.12
CA ASP A 136 4.62 0.44 18.75
C ASP A 136 5.04 -0.90 18.14
N ALA A 137 4.17 -1.47 17.31
CA ALA A 137 4.26 -2.86 16.88
C ALA A 137 5.27 -3.12 15.75
N ASP A 138 5.70 -2.09 15.03
CA ASP A 138 6.68 -2.19 13.96
C ASP A 138 7.99 -1.43 14.18
N ASP A 139 8.11 -0.75 15.32
CA ASP A 139 9.29 -0.03 15.80
C ASP A 139 9.67 1.19 14.91
N ASP A 140 8.68 1.87 14.33
CA ASP A 140 8.91 3.09 13.54
C ASP A 140 8.91 4.39 14.36
N GLY A 141 8.49 4.29 15.62
CA GLY A 141 8.42 5.38 16.60
C GLY A 141 7.01 5.90 16.86
N TRP A 142 6.02 5.60 16.02
CA TRP A 142 4.62 5.97 16.24
C TRP A 142 3.90 4.88 17.03
N SER A 143 2.99 5.28 17.91
CA SER A 143 2.22 4.31 18.69
C SER A 143 1.18 3.59 17.83
N ASP A 144 0.82 2.36 18.17
CA ASP A 144 -0.25 1.57 17.51
C ASP A 144 -1.58 2.33 17.37
N ASP A 145 -1.88 3.22 18.34
CA ASP A 145 -3.10 4.03 18.36
C ASP A 145 -3.01 5.28 17.44
N GLY A 146 -1.78 5.76 17.19
CA GLY A 146 -1.48 6.95 16.38
C GLY A 146 -0.98 6.64 14.97
N ASP A 147 -0.65 5.38 14.71
CA ASP A 147 -0.13 4.87 13.45
C ASP A 147 -1.27 4.34 12.54
N ALA A 148 -1.35 4.88 11.33
CA ALA A 148 -2.30 4.43 10.31
C ALA A 148 -1.99 3.01 9.76
N PHE A 149 -0.74 2.56 9.82
CA PHE A 149 -0.24 1.29 9.31
C PHE A 149 0.67 0.55 10.32
N VAL A 150 0.15 0.29 11.51
CA VAL A 150 0.71 -0.46 12.68
C VAL A 150 1.72 -1.62 12.44
N PHE A 151 1.82 -2.18 11.24
CA PHE A 151 2.74 -3.28 10.93
C PHE A 151 3.70 -2.97 9.76
N ASP A 152 3.74 -1.73 9.27
CA ASP A 152 4.60 -1.27 8.20
C ASP A 152 5.48 -0.10 8.67
N ILE A 153 6.69 -0.45 9.11
CA ILE A 153 7.71 0.48 9.62
C ILE A 153 8.06 1.67 8.70
N THR A 154 7.54 1.69 7.47
CA THR A 154 7.78 2.75 6.50
C THR A 154 6.62 3.73 6.35
N GLN A 155 5.46 3.46 6.95
CA GLN A 155 4.23 4.23 6.81
C GLN A 155 3.55 4.41 8.18
N TRP A 156 3.29 5.65 8.59
CA TRP A 156 2.59 5.94 9.85
C TRP A 156 1.40 6.90 9.70
N ALA A 157 1.25 7.52 8.53
CA ALA A 157 0.26 8.56 8.26
C ALA A 157 -0.57 8.22 7.01
N ASP A 158 -1.87 8.47 7.09
CA ASP A 158 -2.85 8.36 6.01
C ASP A 158 -3.81 9.55 6.13
N GLY A 159 -3.42 10.67 5.52
CA GLY A 159 -4.04 11.98 5.73
C GLY A 159 -5.50 12.04 5.26
N ASP A 160 -5.82 11.33 4.19
CA ASP A 160 -7.14 11.31 3.56
C ASP A 160 -7.92 10.00 3.77
N SER A 161 -7.31 9.02 4.44
CA SER A 161 -7.91 7.76 4.84
C SER A 161 -8.30 6.88 3.65
N ASP A 162 -7.48 6.87 2.61
CA ASP A 162 -7.70 6.04 1.42
C ASP A 162 -7.00 4.66 1.48
N GLY A 163 -6.12 4.48 2.47
CA GLY A 163 -5.40 3.24 2.72
C GLY A 163 -4.03 3.16 2.03
N TYR A 164 -3.55 4.23 1.42
CA TYR A 164 -2.17 4.43 0.99
C TYR A 164 -1.47 5.40 1.94
N GLY A 165 -0.20 5.15 2.24
CA GLY A 165 0.50 5.93 3.27
C GLY A 165 1.20 7.16 2.71
N ASP A 166 1.14 8.27 3.44
CA ASP A 166 1.64 9.58 3.02
C ASP A 166 3.17 9.62 2.86
N ASN A 167 3.89 8.69 3.49
CA ASN A 167 5.36 8.73 3.45
C ASN A 167 5.84 8.39 2.05
N PRO A 168 6.74 9.20 1.46
CA PRO A 168 7.19 8.99 0.11
C PRO A 168 8.13 7.78 -0.03
N ALA A 169 8.32 7.32 -1.27
CA ALA A 169 9.30 6.29 -1.61
C ALA A 169 10.69 6.58 -0.95
N PRO A 170 11.34 5.58 -0.35
CA PRO A 170 11.20 4.14 -0.60
C PRO A 170 10.18 3.41 0.29
N ALA A 171 9.25 4.11 0.96
CA ALA A 171 8.20 3.48 1.73
C ALA A 171 7.31 2.54 0.91
N THR A 172 6.65 1.61 1.59
CA THR A 172 5.68 0.70 0.99
C THR A 172 4.44 1.47 0.56
N ALA A 173 3.97 1.22 -0.66
CA ALA A 173 2.71 1.75 -1.21
C ALA A 173 2.45 3.25 -0.88
N PRO A 174 3.39 4.15 -1.22
CA PRO A 174 3.26 5.56 -0.91
C PRO A 174 2.13 6.18 -1.72
N ASP A 175 1.31 7.01 -1.08
CA ASP A 175 0.25 7.76 -1.73
C ASP A 175 0.86 8.82 -2.66
N GLY A 176 0.38 8.83 -3.91
CA GLY A 176 0.69 9.85 -4.91
C GLY A 176 -0.07 11.15 -4.68
N CYS A 177 -1.15 11.13 -3.89
CA CYS A 177 -2.06 12.23 -3.62
C CYS A 177 -2.42 12.42 -2.12
N PRO A 178 -1.46 12.62 -1.18
CA PRO A 178 -1.65 12.54 0.30
C PRO A 178 -2.75 13.39 0.96
N ASP A 179 -3.35 14.34 0.23
CA ASP A 179 -4.39 15.24 0.73
C ASP A 179 -5.76 15.00 0.03
N VAL A 180 -5.84 14.01 -0.88
CA VAL A 180 -6.96 13.81 -1.79
C VAL A 180 -7.26 12.34 -1.96
N TRP A 181 -8.27 11.90 -1.20
CA TRP A 181 -8.73 10.51 -1.22
C TRP A 181 -8.87 9.98 -2.64
N GLY A 182 -8.26 8.82 -2.89
CA GLY A 182 -8.33 8.14 -4.17
C GLY A 182 -8.46 6.63 -4.08
N ASN A 183 -8.41 5.99 -5.24
CA ASN A 183 -8.62 4.56 -5.40
C ASN A 183 -7.84 3.95 -6.56
N SER A 184 -6.94 4.71 -7.18
CA SER A 184 -6.00 4.20 -8.18
C SER A 184 -5.03 3.19 -7.55
N THR A 185 -4.63 2.20 -8.33
CA THR A 185 -3.88 1.03 -7.84
C THR A 185 -2.66 0.63 -8.69
N LEU A 186 -2.45 1.26 -9.85
CA LEU A 186 -1.42 0.87 -10.82
C LEU A 186 -0.28 1.88 -10.95
N ASP A 187 -0.59 3.18 -11.03
CA ASP A 187 0.38 4.24 -11.28
C ASP A 187 0.63 5.10 -10.03
N SER A 188 -0.15 6.16 -9.86
CA SER A 188 -0.08 7.08 -8.73
C SER A 188 -1.07 6.55 -7.71
N LEU A 189 -0.63 5.59 -6.88
CA LEU A 189 -1.46 4.96 -5.83
C LEU A 189 -2.17 6.04 -5.00
N GLY A 190 -3.41 5.79 -4.58
CA GLY A 190 -4.18 6.71 -3.73
C GLY A 190 -4.66 8.01 -4.38
N CYS A 191 -4.49 8.13 -5.70
CA CYS A 191 -5.09 9.21 -6.47
C CYS A 191 -6.50 8.83 -6.97
N LEU A 192 -7.29 9.85 -7.32
CA LEU A 192 -8.64 9.67 -7.86
C LEU A 192 -8.60 8.81 -9.14
N ASP A 193 -9.47 7.81 -9.21
CA ASP A 193 -9.72 6.92 -10.35
C ASP A 193 -11.24 6.73 -10.50
N SER A 194 -11.88 7.53 -11.37
CA SER A 194 -13.36 7.63 -11.38
C SER A 194 -14.06 6.40 -11.94
N ASP A 195 -13.42 5.63 -12.81
CA ASP A 195 -14.01 4.44 -13.44
C ASP A 195 -13.50 3.11 -12.84
N GLY A 196 -12.47 3.19 -12.00
CA GLY A 196 -11.94 2.11 -11.19
C GLY A 196 -11.16 1.09 -12.01
N ASP A 197 -10.49 1.49 -13.09
CA ASP A 197 -9.65 0.61 -13.91
C ASP A 197 -8.24 0.40 -13.34
N GLY A 198 -7.87 1.23 -12.36
CA GLY A 198 -6.63 1.21 -11.62
C GLY A 198 -5.67 2.37 -11.94
N TRP A 199 -5.90 3.12 -13.01
CA TRP A 199 -5.10 4.29 -13.37
C TRP A 199 -5.68 5.56 -12.77
N SER A 200 -4.81 6.44 -12.30
CA SER A 200 -5.24 7.74 -11.79
C SER A 200 -5.75 8.64 -12.93
N GLU A 201 -6.74 9.50 -12.64
CA GLU A 201 -7.28 10.52 -13.56
C GLU A 201 -6.20 11.42 -14.20
N ALA A 202 -5.06 11.58 -13.53
CA ALA A 202 -3.96 12.41 -14.01
C ALA A 202 -3.16 11.73 -15.14
N SER A 203 -3.14 10.40 -15.16
CA SER A 203 -2.43 9.59 -16.15
C SER A 203 -3.38 8.91 -17.15
N ASP A 204 -4.65 8.78 -16.80
CA ASP A 204 -5.68 8.16 -17.61
C ASP A 204 -6.17 9.12 -18.71
N SER A 205 -6.00 8.71 -19.97
CA SER A 205 -6.48 9.46 -21.14
C SER A 205 -7.99 9.34 -21.37
N TYR A 206 -8.63 8.34 -20.77
CA TYR A 206 -10.04 8.00 -20.86
C TYR A 206 -10.70 7.81 -19.47
N PRO A 207 -10.69 8.83 -18.59
CA PRO A 207 -11.05 8.76 -17.16
C PRO A 207 -12.48 8.34 -16.79
N ASN A 208 -13.31 7.98 -17.78
CA ASN A 208 -14.68 7.54 -17.57
C ASN A 208 -14.99 6.22 -18.28
N ASP A 209 -13.98 5.56 -18.86
CA ASP A 209 -14.11 4.29 -19.56
C ASP A 209 -13.11 3.26 -19.01
N LYS A 210 -13.62 2.41 -18.12
CA LYS A 210 -12.87 1.35 -17.44
C LYS A 210 -12.08 0.40 -18.35
N LEU A 211 -12.33 0.36 -19.66
CA LEU A 211 -11.62 -0.50 -20.60
C LEU A 211 -10.40 0.17 -21.24
N LEU A 212 -10.26 1.48 -21.13
CA LEU A 212 -9.30 2.31 -21.86
C LEU A 212 -8.57 3.23 -20.88
N TRP A 213 -7.25 3.35 -21.01
CA TRP A 213 -6.46 4.22 -20.11
C TRP A 213 -5.33 4.99 -20.78
N SER A 214 -5.00 4.66 -22.03
CA SER A 214 -3.81 5.20 -22.71
C SER A 214 -4.10 5.56 -24.17
N ASP A 215 -3.50 6.68 -24.59
CA ASP A 215 -3.46 7.21 -25.96
C ASP A 215 -2.02 7.75 -26.16
N ASP A 216 -1.08 6.86 -26.53
CA ASP A 216 0.36 7.19 -26.53
C ASP A 216 0.72 8.26 -27.58
N ASP A 217 -0.03 8.32 -28.69
CA ASP A 217 0.22 9.26 -29.78
C ASP A 217 -0.72 10.47 -29.83
N GLY A 218 -1.77 10.48 -29.01
CA GLY A 218 -2.64 11.62 -28.76
C GLY A 218 -3.63 11.91 -29.87
N ASP A 219 -4.00 10.89 -30.66
CA ASP A 219 -4.90 11.03 -31.80
C ASP A 219 -6.39 10.84 -31.46
N GLY A 220 -6.68 10.43 -30.22
CA GLY A 220 -8.02 10.21 -29.70
C GLY A 220 -8.57 8.80 -29.89
N TYR A 221 -7.75 7.87 -30.36
CA TYR A 221 -8.00 6.42 -30.29
C TYR A 221 -7.16 5.80 -29.18
N ALA A 222 -7.67 4.74 -28.56
CA ALA A 222 -7.08 4.16 -27.36
C ALA A 222 -6.18 2.98 -27.70
N ASP A 223 -5.04 2.86 -27.02
CA ASP A 223 -4.07 1.78 -27.25
C ASP A 223 -4.64 0.39 -26.92
N GLN A 224 -5.62 0.35 -26.02
CA GLN A 224 -6.26 -0.88 -25.58
C GLN A 224 -7.15 -1.45 -26.68
N SER A 225 -6.90 -2.70 -27.07
CA SER A 225 -7.70 -3.41 -28.07
C SER A 225 -9.03 -3.93 -27.52
N GLY A 226 -10.05 -4.02 -28.38
CA GLY A 226 -11.31 -4.71 -28.07
C GLY A 226 -12.52 -3.80 -27.84
N THR A 227 -12.40 -2.51 -28.16
CA THR A 227 -13.49 -1.54 -28.12
C THR A 227 -13.65 -0.87 -29.50
N ASP A 228 -14.73 -0.10 -29.67
CA ASP A 228 -14.96 0.71 -30.87
C ASP A 228 -14.05 1.95 -30.95
N LEU A 229 -13.24 2.20 -29.91
CA LEU A 229 -12.24 3.27 -29.83
C LEU A 229 -10.80 2.75 -29.89
N SER A 230 -10.62 1.43 -30.03
CA SER A 230 -9.29 0.83 -30.09
C SER A 230 -8.53 1.26 -31.34
N ASP A 231 -7.31 1.73 -31.14
CA ASP A 231 -6.39 2.13 -32.20
C ASP A 231 -5.76 0.90 -32.88
N ASP A 232 -5.82 0.87 -34.22
CA ASP A 232 -5.13 -0.12 -35.05
C ASP A 232 -3.67 0.26 -35.36
N CYS A 233 -3.25 1.46 -34.94
CA CYS A 233 -1.93 2.08 -35.07
C CYS A 233 -1.40 2.80 -33.79
N PRO A 234 -1.37 2.19 -32.58
CA PRO A 234 -1.13 2.85 -31.27
C PRO A 234 0.12 3.71 -31.02
N GLY A 235 1.00 3.89 -32.00
CA GLY A 235 2.19 4.73 -31.86
C GLY A 235 2.40 5.64 -33.07
N VAL A 236 1.36 5.83 -33.87
CA VAL A 236 1.37 6.61 -35.10
C VAL A 236 0.04 7.35 -35.23
N ALA A 237 0.04 8.59 -34.73
CA ALA A 237 -1.14 9.44 -34.75
C ALA A 237 -1.81 9.51 -36.13
N GLY A 238 -3.10 9.20 -36.14
CA GLY A 238 -3.92 9.06 -37.32
C GLY A 238 -5.28 9.72 -37.20
N ALA A 239 -6.11 9.51 -38.22
CA ALA A 239 -7.47 10.04 -38.28
C ALA A 239 -8.45 9.14 -39.06
N SER A 240 -8.00 7.96 -39.53
CA SER A 240 -8.88 7.05 -40.26
C SER A 240 -9.97 6.48 -39.36
N THR A 241 -11.18 6.36 -39.92
CA THR A 241 -12.42 6.03 -39.18
C THR A 241 -13.17 4.83 -39.74
N GLU A 242 -12.84 4.35 -40.94
CA GLU A 242 -13.67 3.37 -41.67
C GLU A 242 -13.09 1.95 -41.70
N ASP A 243 -11.76 1.80 -41.77
CA ASP A 243 -11.10 0.51 -41.95
C ASP A 243 -10.16 0.17 -40.80
N ARG A 244 -9.12 1.00 -40.59
CA ARG A 244 -8.16 0.88 -39.51
C ARG A 244 -8.30 2.13 -38.66
N LEU A 245 -8.82 2.02 -37.46
CA LEU A 245 -9.02 3.19 -36.59
C LEU A 245 -7.66 3.75 -36.15
N GLY A 246 -7.54 5.08 -36.02
CA GLY A 246 -6.33 5.76 -35.51
C GLY A 246 -5.08 5.65 -36.41
N CYS A 247 -5.23 5.21 -37.66
CA CYS A 247 -4.11 5.19 -38.60
C CYS A 247 -4.04 6.46 -39.47
N ILE A 248 -2.87 6.70 -40.07
CA ILE A 248 -2.65 7.84 -40.97
C ILE A 248 -3.72 7.84 -42.09
N ASP A 249 -4.46 8.95 -42.19
CA ASP A 249 -5.37 9.30 -43.28
C ASP A 249 -4.94 10.67 -43.82
N THR A 250 -4.14 10.66 -44.89
CA THR A 250 -3.49 11.87 -45.41
C THR A 250 -4.49 12.85 -46.04
N ASP A 251 -5.64 12.39 -46.53
CA ASP A 251 -6.61 13.23 -47.25
C ASP A 251 -7.95 13.44 -46.54
N GLY A 252 -8.21 12.71 -45.46
CA GLY A 252 -9.34 12.90 -44.56
C GLY A 252 -10.64 12.30 -45.10
N ASP A 253 -10.58 11.26 -45.91
CA ASP A 253 -11.76 10.57 -46.44
C ASP A 253 -12.29 9.44 -45.55
N GLY A 254 -11.58 9.16 -44.46
CA GLY A 254 -11.89 8.16 -43.45
C GLY A 254 -11.17 6.83 -43.65
N TRP A 255 -10.50 6.60 -44.78
CA TRP A 255 -9.74 5.37 -45.05
C TRP A 255 -8.25 5.58 -44.76
N SER A 256 -7.61 4.58 -44.14
CA SER A 256 -6.18 4.63 -43.87
C SER A 256 -5.35 4.63 -45.16
N ASP A 257 -4.21 5.32 -45.17
CA ASP A 257 -3.26 5.38 -46.30
C ASP A 257 -2.83 3.99 -46.81
N GLU A 258 -2.81 2.99 -45.92
CA GLU A 258 -2.43 1.61 -46.26
C GLU A 258 -3.54 0.87 -47.02
N ALA A 259 -4.82 1.19 -46.75
CA ALA A 259 -5.97 0.59 -47.42
C ALA A 259 -6.51 1.44 -48.58
N ASP A 260 -6.18 2.72 -48.60
CA ASP A 260 -6.57 3.65 -49.66
C ASP A 260 -5.71 3.47 -50.92
N TYR A 261 -6.36 3.25 -52.05
CA TYR A 261 -5.69 3.20 -53.35
C TYR A 261 -5.23 4.57 -53.87
N TYR A 262 -5.84 5.66 -53.39
CA TYR A 262 -5.49 7.04 -53.70
C TYR A 262 -5.33 7.92 -52.43
N PRO A 263 -4.31 7.68 -51.56
CA PRO A 263 -4.10 8.35 -50.24
C PRO A 263 -3.90 9.88 -50.22
N ALA A 264 -4.16 10.57 -51.32
CA ALA A 264 -4.03 12.02 -51.44
C ALA A 264 -5.22 12.64 -52.21
N ASP A 265 -6.29 11.87 -52.40
CA ASP A 265 -7.49 12.21 -53.15
C ASP A 265 -8.75 11.74 -52.43
N ALA A 266 -9.24 12.59 -51.52
CA ALA A 266 -10.38 12.32 -50.65
C ALA A 266 -11.73 12.04 -51.36
N GLU A 267 -11.78 12.15 -52.69
CA GLU A 267 -12.97 11.76 -53.45
C GLU A 267 -12.98 10.26 -53.79
N ARG A 268 -11.89 9.51 -53.55
CA ARG A 268 -11.71 8.14 -54.06
C ARG A 268 -10.82 7.27 -53.17
N HIS A 269 -11.41 6.29 -52.49
CA HIS A 269 -10.63 5.24 -51.80
C HIS A 269 -10.45 3.91 -52.58
N VAL A 270 -11.45 3.51 -53.39
CA VAL A 270 -11.41 2.24 -54.15
C VAL A 270 -10.94 2.39 -55.59
N LYS A 271 -10.15 1.42 -56.07
CA LYS A 271 -9.76 1.31 -57.47
C LYS A 271 -10.98 1.16 -58.39
N SER A 272 -11.25 2.18 -59.20
CA SER A 272 -12.34 2.14 -60.18
C SER A 272 -12.11 1.02 -61.21
N ASN A 273 -12.97 0.00 -61.18
CA ASN A 273 -13.03 -1.05 -62.20
C ASN A 273 -13.80 -0.62 -63.46
N LEU A 274 -14.37 0.59 -63.47
CA LEU A 274 -15.13 1.15 -64.58
C LEU A 274 -14.38 1.11 -65.92
N PRO A 275 -13.09 1.50 -66.04
CA PRO A 275 -12.37 1.38 -67.30
C PRO A 275 -12.26 -0.08 -67.77
N MET A 276 -12.09 -1.05 -66.87
CA MET A 276 -12.03 -2.47 -67.22
C MET A 276 -13.40 -3.00 -67.66
N ILE A 277 -14.48 -2.62 -66.96
CA ILE A 277 -15.86 -2.96 -67.31
C ILE A 277 -16.25 -2.34 -68.65
N VAL A 278 -15.88 -1.08 -68.91
CA VAL A 278 -16.12 -0.39 -70.19
C VAL A 278 -15.34 -1.09 -71.32
N LEU A 279 -14.10 -1.53 -71.07
CA LEU A 279 -13.30 -2.26 -72.06
C LEU A 279 -13.91 -3.63 -72.38
N ILE A 280 -14.34 -4.38 -71.36
CA ILE A 280 -15.02 -5.66 -71.52
C ILE A 280 -16.36 -5.46 -72.23
N ALA A 281 -17.15 -4.46 -71.84
CA ALA A 281 -18.41 -4.12 -72.51
C ALA A 281 -18.20 -3.71 -73.97
N ALA A 282 -17.13 -2.97 -74.28
CA ALA A 282 -16.76 -2.62 -75.66
C ALA A 282 -16.32 -3.86 -76.46
N ILE A 283 -15.59 -4.81 -75.86
CA ILE A 283 -15.20 -6.08 -76.49
C ILE A 283 -16.43 -6.97 -76.70
N VAL A 284 -17.34 -7.07 -75.73
CA VAL A 284 -18.59 -7.84 -75.85
C VAL A 284 -19.50 -7.21 -76.90
N ALA A 285 -19.65 -5.89 -76.92
CA ALA A 285 -20.40 -5.19 -77.95
C ALA A 285 -19.76 -5.37 -79.34
N GLY A 286 -18.43 -5.25 -79.45
CA GLY A 286 -17.69 -5.47 -80.68
C GLY A 286 -17.84 -6.90 -81.21
N THR A 287 -17.68 -7.90 -80.35
CA THR A 287 -17.81 -9.32 -80.70
C THR A 287 -19.26 -9.71 -81.02
N ALA A 288 -20.25 -9.18 -80.30
CA ALA A 288 -21.67 -9.37 -80.63
C ALA A 288 -22.01 -8.75 -82.00
N THR A 289 -21.49 -7.56 -82.30
CA THR A 289 -21.67 -6.92 -83.61
C THR A 289 -21.02 -7.75 -84.73
N LEU A 290 -19.83 -8.30 -84.49
CA LEU A 290 -19.11 -9.17 -85.43
C LEU A 290 -19.82 -10.51 -85.64
N LEU A 291 -20.45 -11.07 -84.60
CA LEU A 291 -21.27 -12.29 -84.68
C LEU A 291 -22.59 -12.05 -85.41
N ILE A 292 -23.24 -10.90 -85.22
CA ILE A 292 -24.45 -10.50 -85.96
C ILE A 292 -24.12 -10.29 -87.45
N LEU A 293 -22.96 -9.70 -87.76
CA LEU A 293 -22.47 -9.55 -89.14
C LEU A 293 -22.09 -10.91 -89.76
N ARG A 294 -21.51 -11.85 -88.98
CA ARG A 294 -21.26 -13.24 -89.44
C ARG A 294 -22.56 -14.05 -89.64
N ARG A 295 -23.60 -13.84 -88.83
CA ARG A 295 -24.91 -14.51 -88.96
C ARG A 295 -25.66 -14.12 -90.23
N ARG A 296 -25.36 -12.96 -90.84
CA ARG A 296 -25.90 -12.58 -92.16
C ARG A 296 -25.22 -13.30 -93.33
N SER A 297 -24.06 -13.94 -93.14
CA SER A 297 -23.25 -14.48 -94.26
C SER A 297 -23.31 -16.00 -94.46
N ARG A 298 -23.96 -16.79 -93.60
CA ARG A 298 -24.07 -18.25 -93.79
C ARG A 298 -25.45 -18.78 -93.39
N ARG A 299 -26.39 -18.70 -94.34
CA ARG A 299 -27.46 -19.71 -94.47
C ARG A 299 -26.87 -20.89 -95.27
N THR A 300 -27.38 -22.08 -94.99
CA THR A 300 -27.11 -23.41 -95.59
C THR A 300 -25.80 -24.12 -95.22
N ALA A 301 -25.89 -25.14 -94.35
CA ALA A 301 -25.67 -26.56 -94.69
C ALA A 301 -25.79 -27.44 -93.44
N SER A 302 -26.67 -28.44 -93.49
CA SER A 302 -26.88 -29.50 -92.49
C SER A 302 -25.89 -30.65 -92.67
N HIS A 303 -25.38 -31.24 -91.59
CA HIS A 303 -25.36 -32.70 -91.43
C HIS A 303 -25.06 -33.16 -89.99
N ALA A 304 -25.57 -34.36 -89.72
CA ALA A 304 -25.74 -35.03 -88.44
C ALA A 304 -24.52 -35.82 -87.94
N LEU A 305 -24.70 -36.45 -86.77
CA LEU A 305 -23.86 -37.39 -85.99
C LEU A 305 -23.24 -36.72 -84.75
N GLY A 306 -23.34 -37.21 -83.53
CA GLY A 306 -23.96 -38.40 -82.95
C GLY A 306 -23.82 -38.27 -81.42
N ARG A 307 -24.81 -38.75 -80.66
CA ARG A 307 -24.84 -38.70 -79.19
C ARG A 307 -23.82 -39.66 -78.57
N PRO A 308 -23.09 -39.23 -77.53
CA PRO A 308 -22.81 -40.13 -76.41
C PRO A 308 -23.28 -39.58 -75.06
N SER A 309 -23.88 -40.53 -74.34
CA SER A 309 -24.14 -40.67 -72.91
C SER A 309 -23.59 -39.61 -71.94
N ILE A 310 -24.52 -39.03 -71.18
CA ILE A 310 -24.29 -38.20 -70.00
C ILE A 310 -24.00 -39.13 -68.82
N ALA A 311 -22.81 -39.02 -68.22
CA ALA A 311 -22.52 -39.59 -66.90
C ALA A 311 -23.15 -38.67 -65.83
N PRO A 312 -23.82 -39.22 -64.81
CA PRO A 312 -24.41 -38.41 -63.74
C PRO A 312 -23.30 -37.73 -62.91
N PRO A 313 -23.56 -36.52 -62.38
CA PRO A 313 -22.64 -35.85 -61.47
C PRO A 313 -22.46 -36.68 -60.19
N PRO A 314 -21.26 -36.65 -59.59
CA PRO A 314 -20.98 -37.35 -58.34
C PRO A 314 -21.81 -36.80 -57.18
N GLU A 315 -22.17 -37.73 -56.31
CA GLU A 315 -22.86 -37.60 -55.02
C GLU A 315 -22.17 -36.57 -54.10
N PRO A 316 -22.92 -35.86 -53.23
CA PRO A 316 -22.31 -34.92 -52.28
C PRO A 316 -21.26 -35.63 -51.41
N ALA A 317 -20.19 -34.89 -51.10
CA ALA A 317 -19.19 -35.28 -50.13
C ALA A 317 -19.86 -35.68 -48.79
N PRO A 318 -19.29 -36.65 -48.07
CA PRO A 318 -19.91 -37.24 -46.90
C PRO A 318 -20.11 -36.18 -45.80
N VAL A 319 -21.29 -36.21 -45.18
CA VAL A 319 -21.52 -35.59 -43.87
C VAL A 319 -20.42 -36.11 -42.94
N GLN A 320 -19.59 -35.23 -42.40
CA GLN A 320 -18.66 -35.57 -41.32
C GLN A 320 -19.48 -36.21 -40.21
N GLN A 321 -19.35 -37.53 -40.02
CA GLN A 321 -19.94 -38.19 -38.88
C GLN A 321 -19.10 -37.77 -37.68
N ALA A 322 -19.70 -37.00 -36.77
CA ALA A 322 -19.07 -36.62 -35.52
C ALA A 322 -18.50 -37.86 -34.81
N PRO A 323 -17.33 -37.77 -34.18
CA PRO A 323 -16.77 -38.88 -33.43
C PRO A 323 -17.67 -39.30 -32.26
N PRO A 324 -17.62 -40.58 -31.86
CA PRO A 324 -18.42 -41.09 -30.76
C PRO A 324 -18.11 -40.33 -29.46
N ARG A 325 -19.16 -39.92 -28.75
CA ARG A 325 -19.02 -39.12 -27.52
C ARG A 325 -18.24 -39.88 -26.45
N PRO A 326 -17.36 -39.20 -25.67
CA PRO A 326 -16.79 -39.75 -24.46
C PRO A 326 -17.88 -40.18 -23.48
N ALA A 327 -17.63 -41.21 -22.67
CA ALA A 327 -18.62 -41.74 -21.72
C ALA A 327 -19.08 -40.71 -20.67
N GLY A 328 -18.37 -39.58 -20.53
CA GLY A 328 -18.65 -38.48 -19.61
C GLY A 328 -19.42 -37.29 -20.19
N GLY A 329 -19.74 -37.27 -21.49
CA GLY A 329 -20.35 -36.12 -22.16
C GLY A 329 -19.34 -35.24 -22.92
N LEU A 330 -19.80 -34.08 -23.42
CA LEU A 330 -18.95 -33.10 -24.11
C LEU A 330 -18.04 -32.35 -23.12
N PRO A 331 -16.84 -31.88 -23.52
CA PRO A 331 -15.99 -31.07 -22.67
C PRO A 331 -16.69 -29.77 -22.19
N PRO A 332 -16.32 -29.21 -21.02
CA PRO A 332 -16.93 -27.99 -20.50
C PRO A 332 -16.86 -26.83 -21.50
N GLY A 333 -18.01 -26.22 -21.81
CA GLY A 333 -18.11 -25.11 -22.76
C GLY A 333 -18.32 -25.50 -24.22
N TRP A 334 -18.30 -26.80 -24.55
CA TRP A 334 -18.53 -27.27 -25.92
C TRP A 334 -20.01 -27.47 -26.24
N THR A 335 -20.42 -26.93 -27.38
CA THR A 335 -21.74 -27.18 -27.97
C THR A 335 -21.73 -28.42 -28.87
N GLU A 336 -22.93 -28.95 -29.14
CA GLU A 336 -23.08 -30.15 -29.99
C GLU A 336 -22.62 -29.88 -31.43
N GLU A 337 -22.81 -28.65 -31.92
CA GLU A 337 -22.39 -28.20 -33.26
C GLU A 337 -20.86 -28.02 -33.35
N GLN A 338 -20.21 -27.58 -32.27
CA GLN A 338 -18.73 -27.54 -32.21
C GLN A 338 -18.13 -28.96 -32.17
N TRP A 339 -18.77 -29.91 -31.48
CA TRP A 339 -18.31 -31.30 -31.44
C TRP A 339 -18.40 -31.98 -32.81
N GLU A 340 -19.42 -31.66 -33.60
CA GLU A 340 -19.58 -32.19 -34.96
C GLU A 340 -18.41 -31.82 -35.87
N TYR A 341 -17.76 -30.66 -35.64
CA TYR A 341 -16.71 -30.15 -36.53
C TYR A 341 -15.29 -30.35 -35.98
N TYR A 342 -15.09 -30.21 -34.66
CA TYR A 342 -13.76 -30.20 -34.02
C TYR A 342 -13.53 -31.34 -33.02
N GLY A 343 -14.53 -32.20 -32.76
CA GLY A 343 -14.43 -33.26 -31.76
C GLY A 343 -13.35 -34.31 -32.03
N GLN A 344 -12.92 -34.46 -33.29
CA GLN A 344 -11.87 -35.43 -33.66
C GLN A 344 -10.47 -34.90 -33.29
N GLU A 345 -10.23 -33.61 -33.49
CA GLU A 345 -8.96 -32.96 -33.13
C GLU A 345 -8.76 -32.95 -31.61
N TRP A 346 -9.84 -32.71 -30.86
CA TRP A 346 -9.83 -32.81 -29.40
C TRP A 346 -9.47 -34.23 -28.91
N LEU A 347 -9.98 -35.28 -29.56
CA LEU A 347 -9.63 -36.66 -29.21
C LEU A 347 -8.17 -37.02 -29.54
N ASP A 348 -7.62 -36.45 -30.61
CA ASP A 348 -6.25 -36.69 -31.05
C ASP A 348 -5.21 -35.96 -30.15
N ASP A 349 -5.60 -34.88 -29.47
CA ASP A 349 -4.77 -34.12 -28.52
C ASP A 349 -4.79 -34.68 -27.07
N ASP A 350 -5.79 -35.50 -26.71
CA ASP A 350 -5.99 -36.08 -25.37
C ASP A 350 -5.48 -37.55 -25.24
N GLU A 351 -4.72 -38.07 -26.22
CA GLU A 351 -4.14 -39.44 -26.24
C GLU A 351 -2.68 -39.56 -25.77
#